data_AF-A0A831LFB9-F1
#
_entry.id   AF-A0A831LFB9-F1
#
_cell.length_a   1.000
_cell.length_b   1.000
_cell.length_c   1.000
_cell.angle_alpha   90.00
_cell.angle_beta   90.00
_cell.angle_gamma   90.00
#
_symmetry.space_group_name_H-M   'P 1'
#
loop_
_entity.id
_entity.type
_entity.pdbx_description
1 polymer ?
#
loop_
_entity_poly.entity_id
_entity_poly.type
_entity_poly.pdbx_seq_one_letter_code
_entity_poly.pdbx_strand_id
1 'polypeptide(L)'
;MRRGVALVNWQSGLLAYVEADEATLEKFREILRLCGGVLEPRALPCLTSLASRLDVKPLLYVTDIYGIANSIAFEKKTARAPLLEKAWRYLEGLLCRGGEVECGEDVALSCCKACGDACLLAKVLGHAGIGTQIDLTKEIRKVLS
;
A
#
# COMPACT_ATOMS: atom_id res chain seq x y z
N MET A 1 -13.90 -9.85 5.39
CA MET A 1 -12.83 -9.41 4.47
C MET A 1 -11.89 -8.51 5.25
N ARG A 2 -10.59 -8.72 5.12
CA ARG A 2 -9.54 -7.91 5.71
C ARG A 2 -8.85 -7.11 4.60
N ARG A 3 -8.39 -5.92 4.94
CA ARG A 3 -7.75 -5.00 4.00
C ARG A 3 -6.30 -4.82 4.38
N GLY A 4 -5.42 -4.85 3.38
CA GLY A 4 -3.99 -4.62 3.55
C GLY A 4 -3.55 -3.38 2.79
N VAL A 5 -2.75 -2.54 3.44
CA VAL A 5 -2.13 -1.36 2.83
C VAL A 5 -0.63 -1.38 3.05
N ALA A 6 0.12 -1.17 1.98
CA ALA A 6 1.58 -1.10 2.05
C ALA A 6 2.13 -0.02 1.12
N LEU A 7 3.02 0.83 1.64
CA LEU A 7 3.89 1.64 0.80
C LEU A 7 5.07 0.76 0.36
N VAL A 8 5.07 0.39 -0.92
CA VAL A 8 5.98 -0.60 -1.50
C VAL A 8 7.29 0.03 -1.94
N ASN A 9 7.20 1.26 -2.44
CA ASN A 9 8.34 2.03 -2.88
C ASN A 9 8.08 3.51 -2.63
N TRP A 10 8.87 4.11 -1.74
CA TRP A 10 8.77 5.53 -1.40
C TRP A 10 9.20 6.46 -2.55
N GLN A 11 10.15 6.02 -3.39
CA GLN A 11 10.68 6.82 -4.51
C GLN A 11 9.65 6.98 -5.64
N SER A 12 8.96 5.88 -5.95
CA SER A 12 7.87 5.91 -6.94
C SER A 12 6.52 6.23 -6.30
N GLY A 13 6.47 6.27 -4.96
CA GLY A 13 5.23 6.44 -4.21
C GLY A 13 4.19 5.35 -4.50
N LEU A 14 4.64 4.11 -4.71
CA LEU A 14 3.75 3.01 -5.00
C LEU A 14 3.10 2.53 -3.70
N LEU A 15 1.79 2.70 -3.57
CA LEU A 15 0.98 2.25 -2.46
C LEU A 15 0.05 1.12 -2.92
N ALA A 16 0.28 -0.08 -2.40
CA ALA A 16 -0.54 -1.25 -2.69
C ALA A 16 -1.70 -1.34 -1.68
N TYR A 17 -2.89 -1.57 -2.21
CA TYR A 17 -4.11 -1.85 -1.47
C TYR A 17 -4.67 -3.19 -1.90
N VAL A 18 -5.08 -4.02 -0.94
CA VAL A 18 -5.68 -5.32 -1.23
C VAL A 18 -6.85 -5.57 -0.30
N GLU A 19 -7.91 -6.18 -0.84
CA GLU A 19 -8.97 -6.80 -0.04
C GLU A 19 -8.88 -8.31 -0.21
N ALA A 20 -8.90 -9.04 0.89
CA ALA A 20 -8.85 -10.50 0.90
C ALA A 20 -9.85 -11.05 1.92
N ASP A 21 -10.47 -12.18 1.59
CA ASP A 21 -11.19 -12.97 2.58
C ASP A 21 -10.24 -13.89 3.36
N GLU A 22 -10.74 -14.49 4.43
CA GLU A 22 -9.91 -15.32 5.32
C GLU A 22 -9.36 -16.54 4.58
N ALA A 23 -10.15 -17.16 3.68
CA ALA A 23 -9.71 -18.30 2.88
C ALA A 23 -8.53 -17.95 1.95
N THR A 24 -8.51 -16.74 1.39
CA THR A 24 -7.38 -16.25 0.59
C THR A 24 -6.15 -16.02 1.47
N LEU A 25 -6.34 -15.45 2.67
CA LEU A 25 -5.23 -15.24 3.62
C LEU A 25 -4.65 -16.56 4.13
N GLU A 26 -5.47 -17.59 4.33
CA GLU A 26 -5.01 -18.94 4.67
C GLU A 26 -4.13 -19.51 3.55
N LYS A 27 -4.56 -19.42 2.29
CA LYS A 27 -3.74 -19.84 1.15
C LYS A 27 -2.44 -19.04 1.04
N PHE A 28 -2.50 -17.74 1.34
CA PHE A 28 -1.30 -16.91 1.37
C PHE A 28 -0.34 -17.34 2.48
N ARG A 29 -0.84 -17.70 3.67
CA ARG A 29 -0.03 -18.27 4.76
C ARG A 29 0.63 -19.59 4.34
N GLU A 30 -0.07 -20.44 3.60
CA GLU A 30 0.53 -21.66 3.03
C GLU A 30 1.66 -21.33 2.05
N ILE A 31 1.45 -20.38 1.14
CA ILE A 31 2.48 -19.89 0.21
C ILE A 31 3.69 -19.35 0.97
N LEU A 32 3.46 -18.53 2.01
CA LEU A 32 4.53 -18.00 2.86
C LEU A 32 5.37 -19.14 3.45
N ARG A 33 4.73 -20.16 4.02
CA ARG A 33 5.42 -21.33 4.59
C ARG A 33 6.22 -22.09 3.52
N LEU A 34 5.65 -22.31 2.34
CA LEU A 34 6.32 -22.98 1.22
C LEU A 34 7.55 -22.20 0.72
N CYS A 35 7.50 -20.87 0.76
CA CYS A 35 8.60 -20.00 0.37
C CYS A 35 9.60 -19.70 1.52
N GLY A 36 9.55 -20.43 2.63
CA GLY A 36 10.52 -20.32 3.73
C GLY A 36 10.04 -19.56 4.98
N GLY A 37 8.78 -19.13 5.01
CA GLY A 37 8.11 -18.59 6.19
C GLY A 37 8.44 -17.13 6.54
N VAL A 38 9.31 -16.47 5.78
CA VAL A 38 9.78 -15.11 6.07
C VAL A 38 9.70 -14.23 4.83
N LEU A 39 9.29 -12.98 5.02
CA LEU A 39 9.23 -11.97 3.97
C LEU A 39 10.61 -11.31 3.79
N GLU A 40 11.55 -12.07 3.22
CA GLU A 40 12.91 -11.60 2.94
C GLU A 40 13.15 -11.45 1.43
N PRO A 41 14.09 -10.60 0.99
CA PRO A 41 14.37 -10.38 -0.43
C PRO A 41 14.59 -11.67 -1.24
N ARG A 42 15.24 -12.68 -0.63
CA ARG A 42 15.48 -14.00 -1.24
C ARG A 42 14.20 -14.80 -1.52
N ALA A 43 13.16 -14.60 -0.71
CA ALA A 43 11.88 -15.30 -0.83
C ALA A 43 10.91 -14.58 -1.77
N LEU A 44 11.13 -13.28 -2.03
CA LEU A 44 10.24 -12.47 -2.86
C LEU A 44 9.95 -13.11 -4.23
N PRO A 45 10.91 -13.64 -5.01
CA PRO A 45 10.59 -14.26 -6.30
C PRO A 45 9.61 -15.45 -6.20
N CYS A 46 9.72 -16.26 -5.14
CA CYS A 46 8.79 -17.36 -4.87
C CYS A 46 7.41 -16.81 -4.48
N LEU A 47 7.38 -15.85 -3.56
CA LEU A 47 6.16 -15.24 -3.06
C LEU A 47 5.40 -14.51 -4.16
N THR A 48 6.06 -13.71 -4.99
CA THR A 48 5.41 -13.00 -6.09
C THR A 48 4.85 -13.97 -7.13
N SER A 49 5.63 -15.00 -7.50
CA SER A 49 5.19 -16.03 -8.44
C SER A 49 3.97 -16.81 -7.95
N LEU A 50 3.96 -17.25 -6.69
CA LEU A 50 2.84 -18.03 -6.14
C LEU A 50 1.65 -17.16 -5.74
N ALA A 51 1.87 -15.98 -5.15
CA ALA A 51 0.81 -15.06 -4.79
C ALA A 51 0.07 -14.51 -6.02
N SER A 52 0.72 -14.42 -7.18
CA SER A 52 0.05 -14.06 -8.45
C SER A 52 -1.08 -15.00 -8.86
N ARG A 53 -1.09 -16.23 -8.32
CA ARG A 53 -2.10 -17.25 -8.59
C ARG A 53 -3.29 -17.18 -7.63
N LEU A 54 -3.22 -16.32 -6.61
CA LEU A 54 -4.36 -16.02 -5.77
C LEU A 54 -5.33 -15.17 -6.58
N ASP A 55 -6.62 -15.50 -6.57
CA ASP A 55 -7.67 -14.73 -7.26
C ASP A 55 -8.01 -13.46 -6.48
N VAL A 56 -7.01 -12.61 -6.30
CA VAL A 56 -7.08 -11.36 -5.56
C VAL A 56 -6.91 -10.22 -6.56
N LYS A 57 -7.73 -9.19 -6.42
CA LYS A 57 -7.69 -8.00 -7.27
C LYS A 57 -7.16 -6.81 -6.47
N PRO A 58 -5.82 -6.70 -6.30
CA PRO A 58 -5.24 -5.55 -5.63
C PRO A 58 -5.38 -4.29 -6.50
N LEU A 59 -5.46 -3.15 -5.82
CA LEU A 59 -5.33 -1.82 -6.41
C LEU A 59 -3.95 -1.28 -6.09
N LEU A 60 -3.25 -0.81 -7.11
CA LEU A 60 -1.93 -0.21 -6.99
C LEU A 60 -2.06 1.29 -7.20
N TYR A 61 -2.14 2.04 -6.10
CA TYR A 61 -2.14 3.48 -6.15
C TYR A 61 -0.73 3.98 -6.41
N VAL A 62 -0.53 4.66 -7.54
CA VAL A 62 0.75 5.27 -7.90
C VAL A 62 0.68 6.72 -7.49
N THR A 63 1.49 7.12 -6.49
CA THR A 63 1.57 8.51 -6.04
C THR A 63 2.82 8.80 -5.22
N ASP A 64 3.69 9.68 -5.70
CA ASP A 64 4.80 10.21 -4.89
C ASP A 64 4.31 11.30 -3.91
N ILE A 65 3.65 10.88 -2.82
CA ILE A 65 3.09 11.81 -1.81
C ILE A 65 4.19 12.75 -1.28
N TYR A 66 5.39 12.20 -1.06
CA TYR A 66 6.52 12.95 -0.51
C TYR A 66 7.10 13.92 -1.54
N GLY A 67 7.29 13.50 -2.78
CA GLY A 67 7.77 14.36 -3.87
C GLY A 67 6.78 15.45 -4.23
N ILE A 68 5.48 15.14 -4.31
CA ILE A 68 4.43 16.14 -4.57
C ILE A 68 4.40 17.17 -3.43
N ALA A 69 4.40 16.71 -2.17
CA ALA A 69 4.41 17.62 -1.02
C ALA A 69 5.69 18.47 -0.97
N ASN A 70 6.87 17.89 -1.28
CA ASN A 70 8.13 18.63 -1.37
C ASN A 70 8.07 19.71 -2.47
N SER A 71 7.61 19.35 -3.67
CA SER A 71 7.52 20.27 -4.81
C SER A 71 6.63 21.46 -4.48
N ILE A 72 5.45 21.22 -3.90
CA ILE A 72 4.50 22.28 -3.55
C ILE A 72 5.05 23.14 -2.39
N ALA A 73 5.65 22.51 -1.38
CA ALA A 73 6.28 23.24 -0.27
C ALA A 73 7.35 24.22 -0.79
N PHE A 74 8.16 23.79 -1.75
CA PHE A 74 9.16 24.62 -2.39
C PHE A 74 8.53 25.75 -3.23
N GLU A 75 7.57 25.43 -4.10
CA GLU A 75 6.86 26.41 -4.94
C GLU A 75 6.19 27.51 -4.10
N LYS A 76 5.57 27.14 -2.97
CA LYS A 76 4.81 28.05 -2.10
C LYS A 76 5.60 28.63 -0.93
N LYS A 77 6.85 28.20 -0.74
CA LYS A 77 7.70 28.55 0.43
C LYS A 77 7.00 28.28 1.77
N THR A 78 6.32 27.14 1.87
CA THR A 78 5.61 26.71 3.08
C THR A 78 6.25 25.47 3.69
N ALA A 79 5.94 25.18 4.96
CA ALA A 79 6.34 23.93 5.59
C ALA A 79 5.70 22.71 4.90
N ARG A 80 6.43 21.60 4.85
CA ARG A 80 5.97 20.33 4.24
C ARG A 80 4.98 19.55 5.09
N ALA A 81 5.16 19.55 6.41
CA ALA A 81 4.37 18.71 7.32
C ALA A 81 2.84 18.87 7.14
N PRO A 82 2.28 20.09 7.02
CA PRO A 82 0.84 20.26 6.77
C PRO A 82 0.37 19.68 5.44
N LEU A 83 1.23 19.66 4.42
CA LEU A 83 0.91 19.07 3.11
C LEU A 83 0.87 17.54 3.20
N LEU A 84 1.81 16.94 3.93
CA LEU A 84 1.79 15.49 4.16
C LEU A 84 0.56 15.07 4.95
N GLU A 85 0.20 15.79 6.02
CA GLU A 85 -1.03 15.54 6.77
C GLU A 85 -2.27 15.62 5.87
N LYS A 86 -2.34 16.64 5.01
CA LYS A 86 -3.44 16.81 4.06
C LYS A 86 -3.51 15.67 3.03
N ALA A 87 -2.37 15.19 2.55
CA ALA A 87 -2.31 14.07 1.62
C ALA A 87 -2.74 12.75 2.27
N TRP A 88 -2.25 12.47 3.49
CA TRP A 88 -2.65 11.27 4.24
C TRP A 88 -4.15 11.30 4.56
N ARG A 89 -4.70 12.45 4.94
CA ARG A 89 -6.15 12.61 5.15
C ARG A 89 -6.97 12.36 3.88
N TYR A 90 -6.46 12.75 2.72
CA TYR A 90 -7.12 12.42 1.45
C TYR A 90 -7.15 10.91 1.21
N LEU A 91 -6.02 10.21 1.42
CA LEU A 91 -5.93 8.75 1.31
C LEU A 91 -6.80 8.04 2.34
N GLU A 92 -6.93 8.60 3.54
CA GLU A 92 -7.81 8.08 4.59
C GLU A 92 -9.27 8.00 4.11
N GLY A 93 -9.78 9.04 3.44
CA GLY A 93 -11.13 9.01 2.86
C GLY A 93 -11.32 7.97 1.75
N LEU A 94 -10.24 7.53 1.11
CA LEU A 94 -10.27 6.48 0.10
C LEU A 94 -10.22 5.09 0.73
N LEU A 95 -9.34 4.89 1.71
CA LEU A 95 -8.92 3.56 2.18
C LEU A 95 -9.63 3.15 3.49
N CYS A 96 -9.98 4.11 4.34
CA CYS A 96 -10.62 3.85 5.63
C CYS A 96 -12.15 3.80 5.54
N ARG A 97 -12.69 2.97 4.63
CA ARG A 97 -14.15 2.83 4.40
C ARG A 97 -14.82 1.74 5.27
N GLY A 98 -14.36 1.57 6.52
CA GLY A 98 -14.87 0.59 7.50
C GLY A 98 -14.29 -0.82 7.37
N GLY A 99 -14.32 -1.61 8.44
CA GLY A 99 -13.68 -2.94 8.51
C GLY A 99 -12.25 -2.90 9.07
N GLU A 100 -11.56 -4.05 9.08
CA GLU A 100 -10.19 -4.14 9.58
C GLU A 100 -9.17 -3.83 8.48
N VAL A 101 -8.36 -2.80 8.71
CA VAL A 101 -7.29 -2.37 7.81
C VAL A 101 -5.95 -2.58 8.50
N GLU A 102 -5.09 -3.38 7.89
CA GLU A 102 -3.72 -3.60 8.32
C GLU A 102 -2.77 -2.75 7.48
N CYS A 103 -1.81 -2.11 8.13
CA CYS A 103 -0.91 -1.19 7.47
C CYS A 103 0.55 -1.54 7.72
N GLY A 104 1.38 -1.32 6.70
CA GLY A 104 2.83 -1.25 6.87
C GLY A 104 3.24 -0.05 7.71
N GLU A 105 4.44 -0.10 8.29
CA GLU A 105 4.98 0.93 9.18
C GLU A 105 5.05 2.34 8.55
N ASP A 106 5.24 2.40 7.23
CA ASP A 106 5.35 3.66 6.47
C ASP A 106 4.00 4.27 6.06
N VAL A 107 2.88 3.66 6.49
CA VAL A 107 1.53 4.10 6.13
C VAL A 107 0.88 4.82 7.30
N ALA A 108 0.59 6.11 7.13
CA ALA A 108 0.04 6.97 8.18
C ALA A 108 -1.48 7.20 8.02
N LEU A 109 -2.28 6.13 8.06
CA LEU A 109 -3.74 6.22 8.09
C LEU A 109 -4.27 5.99 9.51
N SER A 110 -5.33 6.71 9.89
CA SER A 110 -5.91 6.59 11.24
C SER A 110 -6.52 5.21 11.53
N CYS A 111 -7.02 4.52 10.50
CA CYS A 111 -7.67 3.21 10.61
C CYS A 111 -6.68 2.04 10.70
N CYS A 112 -5.38 2.31 10.70
CA CYS A 112 -4.35 1.29 10.65
C CYS A 112 -4.29 0.45 11.93
N LYS A 113 -4.45 -0.86 11.76
CA LYS A 113 -3.97 -1.87 12.68
C LYS A 113 -2.56 -2.32 12.30
N ALA A 114 -1.91 -3.01 13.24
CA ALA A 114 -0.61 -3.63 13.00
C ALA A 114 -0.62 -4.52 11.74
N CYS A 115 0.48 -4.51 10.99
CA CYS A 115 0.65 -5.30 9.78
C CYS A 115 0.49 -6.81 10.09
N GLY A 116 -0.48 -7.46 9.45
CA GLY A 116 -0.68 -8.91 9.46
C GLY A 116 -0.64 -9.47 8.04
N ASP A 117 -1.34 -10.58 7.82
CA ASP A 117 -1.32 -11.30 6.54
C ASP A 117 -1.82 -10.46 5.36
N ALA A 118 -2.83 -9.61 5.54
CA ALA A 118 -3.37 -8.78 4.45
C ALA A 118 -2.37 -7.69 4.06
N CYS A 119 -1.73 -7.06 5.04
CA CYS A 119 -0.65 -6.10 4.79
C CYS A 119 0.56 -6.76 4.10
N LEU A 120 0.96 -7.96 4.52
CA LEU A 120 2.03 -8.72 3.87
C LEU A 120 1.68 -9.09 2.43
N LEU A 121 0.44 -9.51 2.18
CA LEU A 121 -0.05 -9.78 0.83
C LEU A 121 0.02 -8.52 -0.04
N ALA A 122 -0.40 -7.36 0.48
CA ALA A 122 -0.29 -6.07 -0.22
C ALA A 122 1.16 -5.75 -0.59
N LYS A 123 2.12 -5.97 0.31
CA LYS A 123 3.56 -5.80 0.03
C LYS A 123 4.01 -6.70 -1.12
N VAL A 124 3.69 -7.99 -1.08
CA VAL A 124 4.11 -8.96 -2.11
C VAL A 124 3.53 -8.59 -3.48
N LEU A 125 2.21 -8.37 -3.56
CA LEU A 125 1.55 -8.05 -4.82
C LEU A 125 2.00 -6.69 -5.37
N GLY A 126 2.22 -5.74 -4.48
CA GLY A 126 2.79 -4.44 -4.80
C GLY A 126 4.20 -4.54 -5.41
N HIS A 127 5.10 -5.29 -4.78
CA HIS A 127 6.45 -5.52 -5.32
C HIS A 127 6.42 -6.26 -6.66
N ALA A 128 5.45 -7.14 -6.86
CA ALA A 128 5.25 -7.86 -8.11
C ALA A 128 4.64 -6.98 -9.23
N GLY A 129 4.14 -5.79 -8.92
CA GLY A 129 3.38 -4.97 -9.86
C GLY A 129 2.05 -5.61 -10.29
N ILE A 130 1.50 -6.51 -9.47
CA ILE A 130 0.24 -7.21 -9.76
C ILE A 130 -0.91 -6.36 -9.23
N GLY A 131 -1.83 -6.00 -10.12
CA GLY A 131 -3.04 -5.25 -9.76
C GLY A 131 -3.44 -4.22 -10.80
N THR A 132 -4.55 -3.55 -10.52
CA THR A 132 -4.99 -2.41 -11.34
C THR A 132 -4.30 -1.15 -10.85
N GLN A 133 -3.55 -0.50 -11.73
CA GLN A 133 -2.87 0.76 -11.40
C GLN A 133 -3.84 1.94 -11.43
N ILE A 134 -3.79 2.77 -10.40
CA ILE A 134 -4.55 4.01 -10.28
C ILE A 134 -3.54 5.12 -9.96
N ASP A 135 -3.29 6.00 -10.92
CA ASP A 135 -2.45 7.18 -10.71
C ASP A 135 -3.24 8.23 -9.92
N LEU A 136 -2.75 8.60 -8.74
CA LEU A 136 -3.34 9.64 -7.88
C LEU A 136 -2.52 10.95 -7.89
N THR A 137 -1.47 11.04 -8.72
CA THR A 137 -0.52 12.15 -8.73
C THR A 137 -1.22 13.49 -8.96
N LYS A 138 -2.14 13.54 -9.95
CA LYS A 138 -2.86 14.78 -10.29
C LYS A 138 -3.85 15.16 -9.21
N GLU A 139 -4.57 14.19 -8.66
CA GLU A 139 -5.57 14.33 -7.60
C GLU A 139 -4.91 14.86 -6.34
N ILE A 140 -3.82 14.25 -5.89
CA ILE A 140 -3.08 14.67 -4.70
C ILE A 140 -2.48 16.05 -4.92
N ARG A 141 -1.90 16.33 -6.09
CA ARG A 141 -1.40 17.69 -6.40
C ARG A 141 -2.52 18.74 -6.31
N LYS A 142 -3.72 18.46 -6.83
CA LYS A 142 -4.89 19.35 -6.72
C LYS A 142 -5.31 19.56 -5.26
N VAL A 143 -5.32 18.51 -4.45
CA VAL A 143 -5.66 18.60 -3.03
C VAL A 143 -4.64 19.44 -2.26
N LEU A 144 -3.36 19.37 -2.62
CA LEU A 144 -2.28 20.09 -1.92
C LEU A 144 -2.03 21.52 -2.44
N SER A 145 -2.50 21.83 -3.65
CA SER A 145 -2.47 23.17 -4.24
C SER A 145 -3.52 24.10 -3.61
#